data_AF-A0A073CI52-F1
#
_entry.id   AF-A0A073CI52-F1
#
_cell.length_a   1.000
_cell.length_b   1.000
_cell.length_c   1.000
_cell.angle_alpha   90.00
_cell.angle_beta   90.00
_cell.angle_gamma   90.00
#
_symmetry.space_group_name_H-M   'P 1'
#
loop_
_entity.id
_entity.type
_entity.pdbx_description
1 polymer ?
#
loop_
_entity_poly.entity_id
_entity_poly.type
_entity_poly.pdbx_seq_one_letter_code
_entity_poly.pdbx_strand_id
1 'polypeptide(L)'
;MVQCNQRMILGILNLLIFMTTATAYPNAPDLSTDDYVVIGLATCFVKEDGEVHQVQLVEPIPSAALEAILKGVPTSYQMALAVTLGSILTNTEAKIPPELTTDAHFCENFSDRAIAATRTYKNRPQAKLHIPLGTSFKEFNYSLERKRVLNSERMIRTEDNVKQHAYTHQVL
;
A
#
# COMPACT_ATOMS: atom_id res chain seq x y z
N MET A 1 56.55 46.82 25.71
CA MET A 1 55.51 47.83 25.45
C MET A 1 54.52 47.22 24.48
N VAL A 2 53.41 46.64 24.99
CA VAL A 2 52.02 47.19 24.93
C VAL A 2 51.41 46.88 23.55
N GLN A 3 50.31 46.16 23.33
CA GLN A 3 49.24 45.51 24.11
C GLN A 3 48.60 44.45 23.18
N CYS A 4 48.37 43.20 23.60
CA CYS A 4 47.16 42.70 24.27
C CYS A 4 45.95 42.45 23.34
N ASN A 5 45.79 41.18 22.96
CA ASN A 5 44.60 40.35 23.18
C ASN A 5 43.21 41.04 23.13
N GLN A 6 42.43 40.75 22.09
CA GLN A 6 40.97 40.82 22.17
C GLN A 6 40.34 39.53 21.64
N ARG A 7 40.15 38.61 22.58
CA ARG A 7 39.22 37.48 22.49
C ARG A 7 37.79 38.00 22.32
N MET A 8 37.03 37.27 21.49
CA MET A 8 35.67 36.79 21.79
C MET A 8 34.55 37.83 21.77
N ILE A 9 33.54 37.61 20.92
CA ILE A 9 32.08 37.62 21.21
C ILE A 9 31.28 37.86 19.91
N LEU A 10 30.36 36.91 19.61
CA LEU A 10 29.20 37.00 18.70
C LEU A 10 29.47 37.25 17.20
N GLY A 11 28.97 36.47 16.24
CA GLY A 11 27.88 35.52 16.30
C GLY A 11 28.05 34.45 15.22
N ILE A 12 27.94 33.21 15.67
CA ILE A 12 27.44 32.11 14.83
C ILE A 12 26.01 32.52 14.49
N LEU A 13 25.83 33.27 13.41
CA LEU A 13 24.53 33.40 12.80
C LEU A 13 24.27 32.05 12.16
N ASN A 14 23.64 31.17 12.95
CA ASN A 14 22.89 30.04 12.44
C ASN A 14 22.00 30.59 11.33
N LEU A 15 22.45 30.43 10.09
CA LEU A 15 21.58 30.46 8.95
C LEU A 15 20.70 29.22 9.12
N LEU A 16 19.62 29.41 9.87
CA LEU A 16 18.48 28.54 9.86
C LEU A 16 18.01 28.56 8.40
N ILE A 17 18.53 27.61 7.62
CA ILE A 17 17.96 27.28 6.32
C ILE A 17 16.53 26.93 6.67
N PHE A 18 15.59 27.82 6.36
CA PHE A 18 14.20 27.45 6.16
C PHE A 18 14.25 26.44 5.00
N MET A 19 14.48 25.16 5.31
CA MET A 19 14.20 24.07 4.40
C MET A 19 12.68 24.07 4.27
N THR A 20 12.17 24.87 3.35
CA THR A 20 10.92 24.54 2.67
C THR A 20 11.18 23.22 1.99
N THR A 21 10.91 22.12 2.70
CA THR A 21 10.89 20.78 2.11
C THR A 21 9.85 20.84 1.00
N ALA A 22 10.29 20.80 -0.26
CA ALA A 22 9.38 20.61 -1.37
C ALA A 22 8.56 19.36 -1.06
N THR A 23 7.24 19.52 -0.91
CA THR A 23 6.34 18.41 -0.63
C THR A 23 6.37 17.47 -1.82
N ALA A 24 6.95 16.28 -1.66
CA ALA A 24 7.07 15.30 -2.75
C ALA A 24 5.71 14.84 -3.28
N TYR A 25 4.68 14.84 -2.42
CA TYR A 25 3.32 14.45 -2.76
C TYR A 25 2.35 15.58 -2.37
N PRO A 26 1.76 16.32 -3.34
CA PRO A 26 0.87 17.45 -3.06
C PRO A 26 -0.32 17.09 -2.16
N ASN A 27 -0.89 15.91 -2.35
CA ASN A 27 -2.05 15.40 -1.59
C ASN A 27 -1.66 14.56 -0.36
N ALA A 28 -0.36 14.45 -0.07
CA ALA A 28 0.17 13.70 1.07
C ALA A 28 1.45 14.37 1.61
N PRO A 29 1.35 15.60 2.15
CA PRO A 29 2.51 16.35 2.66
C PRO A 29 3.17 15.67 3.87
N ASP A 30 2.47 14.74 4.51
CA ASP A 30 2.97 13.90 5.58
C ASP A 30 3.94 12.80 5.10
N LEU A 31 4.04 12.56 3.79
CA LEU A 31 4.87 11.50 3.20
C LEU A 31 6.10 12.04 2.45
N SER A 32 7.16 11.24 2.45
CA SER A 32 8.42 11.45 1.72
C SER A 32 8.65 10.32 0.70
N THR A 33 9.49 10.57 -0.30
CA THR A 33 9.94 9.55 -1.26
C THR A 33 10.63 8.37 -0.59
N ASP A 34 11.24 8.59 0.57
CA ASP A 34 11.96 7.56 1.33
C ASP A 34 11.04 6.72 2.23
N ASP A 35 9.75 7.06 2.30
CA ASP A 35 8.81 6.31 3.14
C ASP A 35 8.63 4.88 2.61
N TYR A 36 8.53 3.94 3.54
CA TYR A 36 8.44 2.51 3.26
C TYR A 36 7.02 2.11 2.86
N VAL A 37 6.90 1.24 1.86
CA VAL A 37 5.64 0.61 1.46
C VAL A 37 5.89 -0.81 0.96
N VAL A 38 4.93 -1.70 1.16
CA VAL A 38 4.93 -3.03 0.55
C VAL A 38 3.97 -3.04 -0.63
N ILE A 39 4.43 -3.56 -1.75
CA ILE A 39 3.61 -3.89 -2.90
C ILE A 39 3.58 -5.40 -3.10
N GLY A 40 2.51 -5.94 -3.65
CA GLY A 40 2.35 -7.35 -3.95
C GLY A 40 1.97 -7.61 -5.39
N LEU A 41 2.36 -8.77 -5.89
CA LEU A 41 1.89 -9.32 -7.16
C LEU A 41 0.73 -10.26 -6.87
N ALA A 42 -0.47 -9.88 -7.28
CA ALA A 42 -1.68 -10.66 -7.09
C ALA A 42 -2.16 -11.30 -8.39
N THR A 43 -2.66 -12.53 -8.30
CA THR A 43 -3.42 -13.16 -9.37
C THR A 43 -4.91 -12.91 -9.18
N CYS A 44 -5.53 -12.21 -10.12
CA CYS A 44 -6.96 -11.90 -10.11
C CYS A 44 -7.63 -12.43 -11.36
N PHE A 45 -8.95 -12.23 -11.42
CA PHE A 45 -9.75 -12.62 -12.57
C PHE A 45 -10.67 -11.50 -13.02
N VAL A 46 -10.89 -11.39 -14.32
CA VAL A 46 -11.87 -10.49 -14.93
C VAL A 46 -12.80 -11.34 -15.77
N LYS A 47 -14.11 -11.05 -15.72
CA LYS A 47 -15.12 -11.73 -16.52
C LYS A 47 -15.51 -10.86 -17.72
N GLU A 48 -15.18 -11.30 -18.93
CA GLU A 48 -15.50 -10.60 -20.19
C GLU A 48 -16.17 -11.60 -21.14
N ASP A 49 -17.24 -11.18 -21.81
CA ASP A 49 -17.99 -12.01 -22.77
C ASP A 49 -18.40 -13.41 -22.26
N GLY A 50 -18.63 -13.53 -20.96
CA GLY A 50 -18.99 -14.79 -20.30
C GLY A 50 -17.80 -15.69 -19.94
N GLU A 51 -16.60 -15.36 -20.40
CA GLU A 51 -15.35 -16.04 -20.07
C GLU A 51 -14.65 -15.39 -18.86
N VAL A 52 -13.78 -16.16 -18.19
CA VAL A 52 -13.02 -15.69 -17.03
C VAL A 52 -11.54 -15.69 -17.38
N HIS A 53 -10.95 -14.50 -17.48
CA HIS A 53 -9.55 -14.30 -17.80
C HIS A 53 -8.75 -14.03 -16.54
N GLN A 54 -7.56 -14.65 -16.44
CA GLN A 54 -6.62 -14.39 -15.35
C GLN A 54 -5.81 -13.13 -15.66
N VAL A 55 -5.62 -12.28 -14.66
CA VAL A 55 -4.80 -11.07 -14.77
C VAL A 55 -3.84 -10.98 -13.59
N GLN A 56 -2.69 -10.34 -13.77
CA GLN A 56 -1.75 -10.03 -12.69
C GLN A 56 -1.85 -8.56 -12.31
N LEU A 57 -2.00 -8.29 -11.01
CA LEU A 57 -2.07 -6.94 -10.47
C LEU A 57 -0.94 -6.64 -9.49
N VAL A 58 -0.33 -5.46 -9.63
CA VAL A 58 0.52 -4.84 -8.63
C VAL A 58 -0.36 -4.04 -7.68
N GLU A 59 -0.38 -4.42 -6.41
CA GLU A 59 -1.20 -3.76 -5.38
C GLU A 59 -0.37 -3.35 -4.17
N PRO A 60 -0.61 -2.15 -3.59
CA PRO A 60 -0.08 -1.81 -2.28
C PRO A 60 -0.74 -2.67 -1.20
N ILE A 61 0.06 -3.28 -0.32
CA ILE A 61 -0.43 -4.10 0.81
C ILE A 61 -0.33 -3.28 2.10
N PRO A 62 -1.46 -2.89 2.72
CA PRO A 62 -1.46 -2.24 4.04
C PRO A 62 -0.83 -3.14 5.11
N SER A 63 -0.18 -2.53 6.12
CA SER A 63 0.52 -3.26 7.19
C SER A 63 -0.36 -4.32 7.90
N ALA A 64 -1.60 -3.99 8.22
CA ALA A 64 -2.52 -4.93 8.85
C ALA A 64 -2.89 -6.12 7.93
N ALA A 65 -3.05 -5.87 6.63
CA ALA A 65 -3.33 -6.93 5.66
C ALA A 65 -2.11 -7.86 5.51
N LEU A 66 -0.91 -7.29 5.45
CA LEU A 66 0.33 -8.06 5.41
C LEU A 66 0.45 -8.99 6.63
N GLU A 67 0.24 -8.47 7.84
CA GLU A 67 0.28 -9.26 9.07
C GLU A 67 -0.73 -10.41 9.07
N ALA A 68 -1.93 -10.20 8.53
CA ALA A 68 -2.93 -11.25 8.41
C ALA A 68 -2.51 -12.34 7.42
N ILE A 69 -1.98 -11.93 6.25
CA ILE A 69 -1.51 -12.87 5.22
C ILE A 69 -0.33 -13.71 5.72
N LEU A 70 0.62 -13.10 6.45
CA LEU A 70 1.78 -13.79 7.01
C LEU A 70 1.41 -14.83 8.08
N LYS A 71 0.21 -14.78 8.64
CA LYS A 71 -0.32 -15.82 9.54
C LYS A 71 -0.90 -17.04 8.79
N GLY A 72 -0.72 -17.11 7.46
CA GLY A 72 -1.13 -18.24 6.65
C GLY A 72 -2.57 -18.17 6.13
N VAL A 73 -3.20 -16.99 6.15
CA VAL A 73 -4.50 -16.80 5.51
C VAL A 73 -4.34 -17.01 3.99
N PRO A 74 -5.19 -17.83 3.34
CA PRO A 74 -5.14 -18.01 1.89
C PRO A 74 -5.22 -16.68 1.14
N THR A 75 -4.35 -16.49 0.16
CA THR A 75 -4.23 -15.21 -0.55
C THR A 75 -3.98 -15.38 -2.04
N SER A 76 -4.39 -14.38 -2.82
CA SER A 76 -4.06 -14.27 -4.24
C SER A 76 -2.67 -13.69 -4.51
N TYR A 77 -1.95 -13.22 -3.47
CA TYR A 77 -0.60 -12.69 -3.64
C TYR A 77 0.41 -13.82 -3.83
N GLN A 78 1.13 -13.78 -4.94
CA GLN A 78 2.25 -14.68 -5.24
C GLN A 78 3.52 -14.24 -4.50
N MET A 79 3.71 -12.93 -4.39
CA MET A 79 4.85 -12.34 -3.70
C MET A 79 4.54 -10.94 -3.21
N ALA A 80 5.35 -10.47 -2.27
CA ALA A 80 5.41 -9.10 -1.81
C ALA A 80 6.85 -8.57 -1.91
N LEU A 81 6.99 -7.27 -2.17
CA LEU A 81 8.24 -6.56 -2.28
C LEU A 81 8.17 -5.29 -1.40
N ALA A 82 9.17 -5.11 -0.55
CA ALA A 82 9.29 -3.90 0.25
C ALA A 82 10.14 -2.87 -0.49
N VAL A 83 9.58 -1.69 -0.71
CA VAL A 83 10.18 -0.62 -1.52
C VAL A 83 10.02 0.75 -0.86
N THR A 84 10.72 1.76 -1.39
CA THR A 84 10.45 3.15 -1.04
C THR A 84 9.30 3.68 -1.90
N LEU A 85 8.46 4.56 -1.35
CA LEU A 85 7.32 5.13 -2.07
C LEU A 85 7.78 5.86 -3.34
N GLY A 86 8.91 6.57 -3.28
CA GLY A 86 9.51 7.25 -4.42
C GLY A 86 10.00 6.33 -5.53
N SER A 87 10.27 5.05 -5.26
CA SER A 87 10.64 4.09 -6.31
C SER A 87 9.45 3.64 -7.17
N ILE A 88 8.23 3.73 -6.64
CA ILE A 88 7.00 3.27 -7.31
C ILE A 88 6.02 4.40 -7.65
N LEU A 89 6.19 5.58 -7.05
CA LEU A 89 5.31 6.73 -7.24
C LEU A 89 6.12 8.03 -7.18
N THR A 90 6.28 8.69 -8.32
CA THR A 90 7.01 9.97 -8.46
C THR A 90 6.12 11.03 -9.07
N ASN A 91 5.89 12.16 -8.38
CA ASN A 91 5.23 13.37 -8.92
C ASN A 91 4.00 13.09 -9.81
N THR A 92 3.17 12.08 -9.48
CA THR A 92 1.96 11.53 -10.17
C THR A 92 2.14 10.30 -11.06
N GLU A 93 3.34 9.89 -11.41
CA GLU A 93 3.58 8.69 -12.24
C GLU A 93 3.87 7.46 -11.38
N ALA A 94 3.10 6.40 -11.59
CA ALA A 94 3.34 5.10 -10.97
C ALA A 94 4.26 4.23 -11.83
N LYS A 95 5.21 3.53 -11.21
CA LYS A 95 6.19 2.67 -11.89
C LYS A 95 6.22 1.28 -11.28
N ILE A 96 6.16 0.26 -12.13
CA ILE A 96 6.25 -1.13 -11.70
C ILE A 96 7.72 -1.48 -11.52
N PRO A 97 8.15 -1.94 -10.33
CA PRO A 97 9.51 -2.36 -10.12
C PRO A 97 9.91 -3.52 -11.05
N PRO A 98 11.16 -3.55 -11.54
CA PRO A 98 11.70 -4.62 -12.38
C PRO A 98 11.48 -6.04 -11.82
N GLU A 99 11.39 -6.17 -10.51
CA GLU A 99 11.17 -7.45 -9.81
C GLU A 99 9.77 -8.03 -10.04
N LEU A 100 8.82 -7.25 -10.59
CA LEU A 100 7.43 -7.62 -10.81
C LEU A 100 7.01 -7.67 -12.30
N THR A 101 7.96 -7.62 -13.25
CA THR A 101 7.72 -7.32 -14.68
C THR A 101 7.13 -8.43 -15.54
N THR A 102 6.27 -9.31 -15.01
CA THR A 102 5.54 -10.30 -15.83
C THR A 102 4.13 -9.81 -16.12
N ASP A 103 3.94 -9.02 -17.18
CA ASP A 103 2.62 -8.57 -17.69
C ASP A 103 1.64 -8.04 -16.62
N ALA A 104 2.19 -7.50 -15.53
CA ALA A 104 1.40 -7.05 -14.40
C ALA A 104 0.88 -5.64 -14.67
N HIS A 105 -0.35 -5.40 -14.26
CA HIS A 105 -0.98 -4.09 -14.34
C HIS A 105 -1.13 -3.50 -12.94
N PHE A 106 -1.23 -2.19 -12.82
CA PHE A 106 -1.61 -1.60 -11.54
C PHE A 106 -3.07 -1.90 -11.21
N CYS A 107 -3.36 -2.09 -9.93
CA CYS A 107 -4.75 -2.07 -9.49
C CYS A 107 -5.39 -0.70 -9.68
N GLU A 108 -6.72 -0.68 -9.66
CA GLU A 108 -7.48 0.57 -9.66
C GLU A 108 -7.04 1.48 -8.50
N ASN A 109 -6.90 2.77 -8.79
CA ASN A 109 -6.50 3.82 -7.85
C ASN A 109 -5.18 3.52 -7.12
N PHE A 110 -4.22 2.89 -7.82
CA PHE A 110 -2.94 2.47 -7.25
C PHE A 110 -2.22 3.58 -6.47
N SER A 111 -2.11 4.79 -7.04
CA SER A 111 -1.40 5.91 -6.41
C SER A 111 -2.00 6.28 -5.05
N ASP A 112 -3.33 6.41 -4.97
CA ASP A 112 -4.03 6.74 -3.72
C ASP A 112 -3.91 5.60 -2.70
N ARG A 113 -4.03 4.35 -3.17
CA ARG A 113 -3.86 3.15 -2.34
C ARG A 113 -2.42 3.02 -1.83
N ALA A 114 -1.41 3.43 -2.61
CA ALA A 114 -0.01 3.39 -2.23
C ALA A 114 0.28 4.42 -1.15
N ILE A 115 -0.23 5.64 -1.30
CA ILE A 115 -0.20 6.69 -0.28
C ILE A 115 -0.85 6.20 1.02
N ALA A 116 -2.06 5.63 0.93
CA ALA A 116 -2.78 5.11 2.09
C ALA A 116 -2.02 3.97 2.78
N ALA A 117 -1.51 2.99 2.02
CA ALA A 117 -0.74 1.87 2.55
C ALA A 117 0.54 2.35 3.25
N THR A 118 1.25 3.32 2.67
CA THR A 118 2.46 3.94 3.25
C THR A 118 2.17 4.53 4.63
N ARG A 119 1.06 5.27 4.77
CA ARG A 119 0.63 5.82 6.08
C ARG A 119 0.45 4.73 7.14
N THR A 120 -0.04 3.55 6.75
CA THR A 120 -0.18 2.44 7.71
C THR A 120 1.16 1.95 8.26
N TYR A 121 2.22 1.91 7.45
CA TYR A 121 3.57 1.53 7.91
C TYR A 121 4.25 2.65 8.70
N LYS A 122 3.91 3.91 8.43
CA LYS A 122 4.36 5.05 9.22
C LYS A 122 3.75 5.03 10.63
N ASN A 123 2.46 4.72 10.73
CA ASN A 123 1.74 4.56 11.99
C ASN A 123 2.13 3.29 12.76
N ARG A 124 2.63 2.27 12.05
CA ARG A 124 3.02 0.97 12.63
C ARG A 124 4.42 0.53 12.16
N PRO A 125 5.51 1.19 12.63
CA PRO A 125 6.87 0.93 12.12
C PRO A 125 7.36 -0.50 12.33
N GLN A 126 6.87 -1.20 13.36
CA GLN A 126 7.22 -2.60 13.62
C GLN A 126 6.83 -3.55 12.47
N ALA A 127 5.81 -3.20 11.67
CA ALA A 127 5.40 -4.01 10.53
C ALA A 127 6.47 -4.07 9.42
N LYS A 128 7.42 -3.14 9.40
CA LYS A 128 8.57 -3.14 8.49
C LYS A 128 9.55 -4.29 8.77
N LEU A 129 9.50 -4.91 9.95
CA LEU A 129 10.34 -6.05 10.30
C LEU A 129 9.94 -7.33 9.56
N HIS A 130 8.72 -7.40 9.05
CA HIS A 130 8.22 -8.59 8.34
C HIS A 130 8.87 -8.78 6.97
N ILE A 131 9.14 -7.70 6.25
CA ILE A 131 9.81 -7.72 4.95
C ILE A 131 10.81 -6.55 4.93
N PRO A 132 12.11 -6.80 5.09
CA PRO A 132 13.12 -5.73 5.03
C PRO A 132 13.10 -4.97 3.70
N LEU A 133 13.37 -3.67 3.74
CA LEU A 133 13.42 -2.82 2.54
C LEU A 133 14.38 -3.41 1.49
N GLY A 134 13.95 -3.46 0.23
CA GLY A 134 14.71 -4.02 -0.89
C GLY A 134 14.66 -5.55 -0.98
N THR A 135 13.88 -6.22 -0.12
CA THR A 135 13.71 -7.68 -0.15
C THR A 135 12.28 -8.07 -0.55
N SER A 136 12.14 -9.32 -0.99
CA SER A 136 10.85 -9.90 -1.34
C SER A 136 10.48 -11.08 -0.45
N PHE A 137 9.19 -11.30 -0.29
CA PHE A 137 8.63 -12.47 0.39
C PHE A 137 7.75 -13.23 -0.58
N LYS A 138 7.95 -14.56 -0.70
CA LYS A 138 7.25 -15.42 -1.66
C LYS A 138 6.54 -16.61 -1.03
N GLU A 139 6.72 -16.84 0.28
CA GLU A 139 6.20 -18.01 0.99
C GLU A 139 4.77 -17.78 1.53
N PHE A 140 3.93 -17.10 0.75
CA PHE A 140 2.53 -16.93 1.12
C PHE A 140 1.76 -18.24 0.97
N ASN A 141 0.66 -18.38 1.71
CA ASN A 141 -0.35 -19.41 1.46
C ASN A 141 -1.14 -19.04 0.19
N TYR A 142 -0.48 -19.13 -0.96
CA TYR A 142 -1.06 -18.76 -2.25
C TYR A 142 -2.13 -19.77 -2.66
N SER A 143 -3.34 -19.27 -2.93
CA SER A 143 -4.46 -20.12 -3.34
C SER A 143 -5.36 -19.40 -4.36
N LEU A 144 -5.74 -20.14 -5.40
CA LEU A 144 -6.70 -19.73 -6.42
C LEU A 144 -8.05 -20.47 -6.30
N GLU A 145 -8.25 -21.25 -5.23
CA GLU A 145 -9.50 -21.97 -4.98
C GLU A 145 -10.68 -20.99 -4.90
N ARG A 146 -10.47 -19.85 -4.22
CA ARG A 146 -11.40 -18.71 -4.22
C ARG A 146 -10.92 -17.65 -5.18
N LYS A 147 -11.49 -17.64 -6.40
CA LYS A 147 -11.16 -16.66 -7.43
C LYS A 147 -11.57 -15.24 -7.02
N ARG A 148 -10.62 -14.32 -6.98
CA ARG A 148 -10.89 -12.89 -6.79
C ARG A 148 -11.25 -12.25 -8.13
N VAL A 149 -12.55 -12.24 -8.45
CA VAL A 149 -13.11 -11.62 -9.67
C VAL A 149 -13.30 -10.13 -9.43
N LEU A 150 -12.62 -9.28 -10.21
CA LEU A 150 -12.56 -7.84 -9.98
C LEU A 150 -13.83 -7.09 -10.40
N ASN A 151 -14.45 -7.51 -11.49
CA ASN A 151 -15.62 -6.88 -12.08
C ASN A 151 -16.93 -7.64 -11.77
N SER A 152 -17.01 -8.29 -10.61
CA SER A 152 -18.23 -8.99 -10.21
C SER A 152 -19.27 -7.99 -9.69
N GLU A 153 -20.28 -7.69 -10.49
CA GLU A 153 -21.43 -6.93 -10.02
C GLU A 153 -22.35 -7.81 -9.16
N ARG A 154 -22.57 -7.42 -7.90
CA ARG A 154 -23.57 -8.05 -7.05
C ARG A 154 -24.94 -7.44 -7.34
N MET A 155 -25.71 -8.09 -8.22
CA MET A 155 -27.11 -7.73 -8.46
C MET A 155 -27.98 -8.24 -7.31
N ILE A 156 -28.39 -7.34 -6.41
CA ILE A 156 -29.34 -7.64 -5.33
C ILE A 156 -30.75 -7.65 -5.95
N ARG A 157 -31.46 -8.76 -5.84
CA ARG A 157 -32.83 -8.88 -6.32
C ARG A 157 -33.82 -8.81 -5.17
N THR A 158 -35.07 -8.50 -5.48
CA THR A 158 -36.17 -8.47 -4.49
C THR A 158 -36.35 -9.82 -3.80
N GLU A 159 -35.98 -10.91 -4.48
CA GLU A 159 -36.02 -12.27 -3.93
C GLU A 159 -34.95 -12.52 -2.86
N ASP A 160 -33.86 -11.74 -2.82
CA ASP A 160 -32.80 -11.81 -1.81
C ASP A 160 -33.22 -11.16 -0.47
N ASN A 161 -34.39 -10.50 -0.44
CA ASN A 161 -34.92 -9.91 0.78
C ASN A 161 -35.25 -11.01 1.80
N VAL A 162 -34.73 -10.86 3.02
CA VAL A 162 -35.12 -11.68 4.16
C VAL A 162 -36.62 -11.46 4.43
N LYS A 163 -37.44 -12.46 4.10
CA LYS A 163 -38.87 -12.41 4.38
C LYS A 163 -39.09 -12.62 5.88
N GLN A 164 -39.62 -11.61 6.58
CA GLN A 164 -40.11 -11.81 7.94
C GLN A 164 -41.25 -12.82 7.91
N HIS A 165 -41.10 -13.94 8.59
CA HIS A 165 -42.20 -14.87 8.79
C HIS A 165 -43.27 -14.22 9.67
N ALA A 166 -44.55 -14.49 9.38
CA ALA A 166 -45.71 -13.88 10.06
C ALA A 166 -45.73 -14.06 11.59
N TYR A 167 -44.97 -15.03 12.11
CA TYR A 167 -44.89 -15.37 13.53
C TYR A 167 -43.72 -14.69 14.26
N THR A 168 -42.90 -13.87 13.58
CA THR A 168 -41.72 -13.22 14.17
C THR A 168 -42.09 -12.22 15.28
N HIS A 169 -43.38 -11.86 15.41
CA HIS A 169 -43.92 -10.99 16.46
C HIS A 169 -45.03 -11.63 17.31
N GLN A 170 -45.29 -12.94 17.18
CA GLN A 170 -46.24 -13.61 18.09
C GLN A 170 -45.53 -13.96 19.39
N VAL A 171 -45.85 -13.21 20.45
CA VAL A 171 -45.54 -13.59 21.83
C VAL A 171 -46.40 -14.81 22.16
N LEU A 172 -45.76 -15.91 22.56
CA LEU A 172 -46.41 -17.15 23.01
C LEU A 172 -47.24 -16.93 24.28
#